data_AF-U6LR97-F1
#
_entry.id   AF-U6LR97-F1
#
_cell.length_a   1.000
_cell.length_b   1.000
_cell.length_c   1.000
_cell.angle_alpha   90.00
_cell.angle_beta   90.00
_cell.angle_gamma   90.00
#
_symmetry.space_group_name_H-M   'P 1'
#
loop_
_entity.id
_entity.type
_entity.pdbx_description
1 polymer ?
#
loop_
_entity_poly.entity_id
_entity_poly.type
_entity_poly.pdbx_seq_one_letter_code
_entity_poly.pdbx_strand_id
1 'polypeptide(L)'
;MDICGSIAAASAAADRLYDVAALNDDLLNSSLYDGFRPPSAAPAAAAAAAPAAAAAAAAAGNPRAGARPPPSSFVAPHPLELQQKQHLHAVQQQELARAAAAFGSHMLLRLQTEREICAAAQRLPGLSSSLWGLETVMGIDDQIHVEDYLGREKPEIEGGPLLGVHERIEREMGQQQQQQQQQQQQQQQQQQQQQQQQQQQQQQQQQQQQQQQQQQQEQQQQHFVLLQLLLIVSKLSNGCCCC
;
A
#
# COMPACT_ATOMS: atom_id res chain seq x y z
N MET A 1 56.58 38.40 22.86
CA MET A 1 55.97 37.92 21.59
C MET A 1 55.04 36.81 22.00
N ASP A 2 53.80 37.20 22.29
CA ASP A 2 52.89 36.47 23.16
C ASP A 2 51.82 35.79 22.32
N ILE A 3 51.88 34.46 22.26
CA ILE A 3 51.00 33.60 21.45
C ILE A 3 49.78 33.11 22.28
N CYS A 4 49.75 33.38 23.57
CA CYS A 4 48.71 32.87 24.48
C CYS A 4 47.38 33.65 24.48
N GLY A 5 47.23 34.70 23.66
CA GLY A 5 46.06 35.57 23.67
C GLY A 5 44.87 35.16 22.78
N SER A 6 45.05 34.21 21.86
CA SER A 6 44.10 34.07 20.73
C SER A 6 43.08 32.92 20.84
N ILE A 7 43.15 32.08 21.88
CA ILE A 7 42.26 30.90 22.01
C ILE A 7 40.95 31.25 22.76
N ALA A 8 40.91 32.33 23.55
CA ALA A 8 39.73 32.70 24.32
C ALA A 8 38.62 33.40 23.49
N ALA A 9 38.92 33.85 22.27
CA ALA A 9 37.92 34.51 21.41
C ALA A 9 37.16 33.53 20.48
N ALA A 10 37.61 32.27 20.36
CA ALA A 10 36.98 31.29 19.49
C ALA A 10 35.82 30.52 20.16
N SER A 11 35.74 30.48 21.50
CA SER A 11 34.65 29.77 22.20
C SER A 11 33.35 30.58 22.26
N ALA A 12 33.41 31.91 22.23
CA ALA A 12 32.21 32.76 22.29
C ALA A 12 31.42 32.83 20.96
N ALA A 13 32.00 32.36 19.84
CA ALA A 13 31.31 32.29 18.54
C ALA A 13 30.62 30.94 18.30
N ALA A 14 30.95 29.89 19.06
CA ALA A 14 30.32 28.58 18.95
C ALA A 14 28.90 28.58 19.58
N ASP A 15 28.66 29.39 20.61
CA ASP A 15 27.34 29.48 21.28
C ASP A 15 26.23 30.08 20.40
N ARG A 16 26.55 30.74 19.29
CA ARG A 16 25.54 31.32 18.38
C ARG A 16 25.15 30.44 17.19
N LEU A 17 25.80 29.29 16.98
CA LEU A 17 25.44 28.34 15.94
C LEU A 17 24.58 27.17 16.43
N TYR A 18 24.47 26.97 17.75
CA TYR A 18 23.55 25.97 18.32
C TYR A 18 22.07 26.41 18.30
N ASP A 19 21.80 27.70 18.10
CA ASP A 19 20.42 28.23 18.07
C ASP A 19 19.70 27.95 16.74
N VAL A 20 20.43 27.63 15.66
CA VAL A 20 19.84 27.28 14.36
C VAL A 20 19.50 25.78 14.27
N ALA A 21 20.19 24.93 15.04
CA ALA A 21 19.85 23.51 15.12
C ALA A 21 18.55 23.26 15.92
N ALA A 22 18.24 24.11 16.89
CA ALA A 22 17.01 24.02 17.67
C ALA A 22 15.73 24.28 16.84
N LEU A 23 15.82 25.04 15.74
CA LEU A 23 14.66 25.36 14.90
C LEU A 23 14.29 24.28 13.88
N ASN A 24 15.13 23.27 13.66
CA ASN A 24 14.85 22.18 12.70
C ASN A 24 14.24 20.93 13.33
N ASP A 25 14.36 20.73 14.65
CA ASP A 25 13.70 19.60 15.34
C ASP A 25 12.18 19.80 15.46
N ASP A 26 11.72 21.07 15.53
CA ASP A 26 10.28 21.40 15.67
C ASP A 26 9.46 21.28 14.37
N LEU A 27 10.09 21.23 13.20
CA LEU A 27 9.35 21.21 11.91
C LEU A 27 9.18 19.83 11.29
N LEU A 28 10.01 18.84 11.66
CA LEU A 28 9.93 17.49 11.08
C LEU A 28 9.36 16.42 12.02
N ASN A 29 9.27 16.67 13.33
CA ASN A 29 8.73 15.69 14.30
C ASN A 29 7.35 16.04 14.90
N SER A 30 6.77 17.20 14.55
CA SER A 30 5.53 17.68 15.16
C SER A 30 4.25 17.03 14.62
N SER A 31 4.26 16.37 13.45
CA SER A 31 3.02 15.80 12.89
C SER A 31 2.64 14.41 13.42
N LEU A 32 3.54 13.72 14.14
CA LEU A 32 3.27 12.37 14.68
C LEU A 32 3.07 12.35 16.21
N TYR A 33 3.45 13.41 16.95
CA TYR A 33 3.46 13.40 18.42
C TYR A 33 2.72 14.56 19.12
N ASP A 34 1.94 15.39 18.41
CA ASP A 34 1.21 16.53 18.99
C ASP A 34 0.05 16.16 19.95
N GLY A 35 -0.07 14.89 20.33
CA GLY A 35 -1.08 14.40 21.29
C GLY A 35 -0.61 14.35 22.76
N PHE A 36 0.67 14.55 23.06
CA PHE A 36 1.22 14.39 24.41
C PHE A 36 2.12 15.56 24.84
N ARG A 37 1.63 16.79 24.69
CA ARG A 37 2.19 17.91 25.43
C ARG A 37 1.74 17.78 26.90
N PRO A 38 2.62 17.55 27.88
CA PRO A 38 2.24 17.63 29.28
C PRO A 38 1.72 19.05 29.53
N PRO A 39 0.61 19.23 30.28
CA PRO A 39 0.08 20.56 30.56
C PRO A 39 1.16 21.34 31.31
N SER A 40 1.80 22.30 30.63
CA SER A 40 2.59 23.31 31.29
C SER A 40 1.66 24.00 32.29
N ALA A 41 2.03 23.95 33.55
CA ALA A 41 1.29 24.45 34.70
C ALA A 41 0.55 25.78 34.42
N ALA A 42 -0.70 25.67 33.99
CA ALA A 42 -1.67 26.75 34.01
C ALA A 42 -2.55 26.54 35.24
N PRO A 43 -2.86 27.60 36.01
CA PRO A 43 -3.54 27.46 37.28
C PRO A 43 -4.97 26.95 37.07
N ALA A 44 -5.31 25.92 37.85
CA ALA A 44 -6.59 25.27 37.88
C ALA A 44 -7.72 26.23 38.32
N ALA A 45 -8.70 26.44 37.44
CA ALA A 45 -10.03 26.87 37.83
C ALA A 45 -11.08 26.47 36.78
N ALA A 46 -12.13 25.82 37.28
CA ALA A 46 -13.49 25.70 36.73
C ALA A 46 -13.83 24.54 35.75
N ALA A 47 -14.63 23.62 36.32
CA ALA A 47 -15.85 22.99 35.78
C ALA A 47 -15.71 22.02 34.58
N ALA A 48 -15.91 20.71 34.72
CA ALA A 48 -17.17 19.98 35.00
C ALA A 48 -18.24 20.11 33.89
N ALA A 49 -18.27 19.15 32.94
CA ALA A 49 -19.49 18.64 32.29
C ALA A 49 -19.23 17.42 31.35
N ALA A 50 -19.79 16.26 31.74
CA ALA A 50 -20.40 15.16 30.97
C ALA A 50 -19.75 14.52 29.71
N PRO A 51 -19.73 13.16 29.64
CA PRO A 51 -19.71 12.39 28.40
C PRO A 51 -21.00 11.56 28.20
N ALA A 52 -21.70 11.71 27.07
CA ALA A 52 -22.67 10.72 26.59
C ALA A 52 -23.07 11.00 25.14
N ALA A 53 -22.68 10.11 24.21
CA ALA A 53 -23.38 9.71 22.97
C ALA A 53 -22.42 9.47 21.80
N ALA A 54 -21.92 8.24 21.65
CA ALA A 54 -21.53 7.67 20.34
C ALA A 54 -21.19 6.17 20.48
N ALA A 55 -22.19 5.32 20.72
CA ALA A 55 -22.02 3.87 20.63
C ALA A 55 -23.36 3.17 20.35
N ALA A 56 -23.87 3.31 19.12
CA ALA A 56 -25.02 2.53 18.66
C ALA A 56 -25.07 2.47 17.12
N ALA A 57 -24.12 1.79 16.49
CA ALA A 57 -24.23 1.38 15.08
C ALA A 57 -23.21 0.28 14.73
N ALA A 58 -23.41 -0.94 15.24
CA ALA A 58 -22.74 -2.14 14.72
C ALA A 58 -23.50 -3.41 15.16
N ALA A 59 -24.69 -3.61 14.62
CA ALA A 59 -25.48 -4.83 14.84
C ALA A 59 -26.12 -5.29 13.52
N ALA A 60 -25.32 -5.89 12.64
CA ALA A 60 -25.83 -6.78 11.59
C ALA A 60 -24.71 -7.68 11.03
N GLY A 61 -24.69 -8.95 11.49
CA GLY A 61 -24.35 -10.11 10.67
C GLY A 61 -22.89 -10.52 10.50
N ASN A 62 -22.40 -11.45 11.34
CA ASN A 62 -21.81 -12.73 10.88
C ASN A 62 -21.52 -13.67 12.08
N PRO A 63 -22.27 -14.78 12.31
CA PRO A 63 -22.06 -15.65 13.48
C PRO A 63 -20.89 -16.65 13.34
N ARG A 64 -19.95 -16.44 12.40
CA ARG A 64 -18.85 -17.39 12.13
C ARG A 64 -17.45 -16.78 12.13
N ALA A 65 -17.31 -15.52 12.55
CA ALA A 65 -16.01 -14.93 12.84
C ALA A 65 -15.60 -15.34 14.26
N GLY A 66 -14.55 -16.17 14.38
CA GLY A 66 -13.97 -16.55 15.67
C GLY A 66 -13.75 -15.32 16.53
N ALA A 67 -14.13 -15.42 17.81
CA ALA A 67 -14.07 -14.36 18.80
C ALA A 67 -12.64 -13.79 18.90
N ARG A 68 -12.36 -12.77 18.11
CA ARG A 68 -11.17 -11.93 18.28
C ARG A 68 -11.35 -11.26 19.64
N PRO A 69 -10.41 -11.40 20.59
CA PRO A 69 -10.51 -10.72 21.86
C PRO A 69 -10.74 -9.23 21.56
N PRO A 70 -11.66 -8.56 22.30
CA PRO A 70 -11.88 -7.13 22.09
C PRO A 70 -10.51 -6.44 22.17
N PRO A 71 -10.21 -5.49 21.27
CA PRO A 71 -8.98 -4.72 21.42
C PRO A 71 -8.95 -4.25 22.88
N SER A 72 -7.86 -4.56 23.58
CA SER A 72 -7.57 -4.10 24.94
C SER A 72 -7.53 -2.57 24.92
N SER A 73 -8.71 -1.99 24.85
CA SER A 73 -8.95 -0.61 24.48
C SER A 73 -9.35 0.10 25.76
N PHE A 74 -8.56 1.12 26.09
CA PHE A 74 -8.80 2.11 27.13
C PHE A 74 -8.57 1.68 28.59
N VAL A 75 -7.58 0.84 28.87
CA VAL A 75 -6.96 0.88 30.21
C VAL A 75 -6.03 2.08 30.23
N ALA A 76 -6.28 3.04 31.13
CA ALA A 76 -5.39 4.17 31.31
C ALA A 76 -3.97 3.64 31.66
N PRO A 77 -2.92 4.10 30.97
CA PRO A 77 -1.57 3.60 31.19
C PRO A 77 -1.16 3.85 32.63
N HIS A 78 -0.44 2.91 33.22
CA HIS A 78 -0.01 3.03 34.60
C HIS A 78 1.02 4.18 34.69
N PRO A 79 1.01 5.03 35.75
CA PRO A 79 1.94 6.16 35.86
C PRO A 79 3.42 5.73 35.79
N LEU A 80 3.73 4.54 36.33
CA LEU A 80 5.07 3.95 36.22
C LEU A 80 5.46 3.62 34.77
N GLU A 81 4.54 3.09 33.98
CA GLU A 81 4.77 2.75 32.57
C GLU A 81 5.09 4.01 31.77
N LEU A 82 4.37 5.10 32.05
CA LEU A 82 4.64 6.41 31.45
C LEU A 82 6.02 6.93 31.84
N GLN A 83 6.41 6.82 33.12
CA GLN A 83 7.74 7.22 33.59
C GLN A 83 8.85 6.38 32.93
N GLN A 84 8.67 5.07 32.81
CA GLN A 84 9.62 4.18 32.13
C GLN A 84 9.76 4.54 30.65
N LYS A 85 8.64 4.79 29.95
CA LYS A 85 8.64 5.21 28.55
C LYS A 85 9.38 6.54 28.36
N GLN A 86 9.14 7.52 29.24
CA GLN A 86 9.86 8.80 29.22
C GLN A 86 11.36 8.63 29.46
N HIS A 87 11.74 7.74 30.39
CA HIS A 87 13.14 7.45 30.65
C HIS A 87 13.84 6.85 29.42
N LEU A 88 13.22 5.86 28.77
CA LEU A 88 13.76 5.25 27.55
C LEU A 88 13.94 6.29 26.43
N HIS A 89 12.95 7.18 26.25
CA HIS A 89 13.06 8.26 25.28
C HIS A 89 14.20 9.24 25.62
N ALA A 90 14.36 9.59 26.89
CA ALA A 90 15.44 10.47 27.34
C ALA A 90 16.82 9.83 27.12
N VAL A 91 16.98 8.53 27.39
CA VAL A 91 18.22 7.78 27.13
C VAL A 91 18.53 7.79 25.63
N GLN A 92 17.54 7.48 24.80
CA GLN A 92 17.69 7.49 23.34
C GLN A 92 18.12 8.87 22.82
N GLN A 93 17.49 9.95 23.32
CA GLN A 93 17.84 11.31 22.92
C GLN A 93 19.26 11.69 23.39
N GLN A 94 19.64 11.27 24.59
CA GLN A 94 20.99 11.48 25.12
C GLN A 94 22.06 10.77 24.28
N GLU A 95 21.78 9.57 23.79
CA GLU A 95 22.71 8.83 22.90
C GLU A 95 22.89 9.53 21.56
N LEU A 96 21.80 9.96 20.93
CA LEU A 96 21.86 10.72 19.68
C LEU A 96 22.62 12.04 19.87
N ALA A 97 22.35 12.75 20.97
CA ALA A 97 23.07 13.98 21.31
C ALA A 97 24.58 13.72 21.54
N ARG A 98 24.94 12.62 22.21
CA ARG A 98 26.33 12.20 22.41
C ARG A 98 27.01 11.88 21.08
N ALA A 99 26.34 11.13 20.19
CA ALA A 99 26.86 10.81 18.86
C ALA A 99 27.05 12.06 18.00
N ALA A 100 26.09 13.00 18.06
CA ALA A 100 26.19 14.29 17.39
C ALA A 100 27.34 15.15 17.93
N ALA A 101 27.56 15.16 19.25
CA ALA A 101 28.67 15.88 19.86
C ALA A 101 30.05 15.29 19.49
N ALA A 102 30.15 13.96 19.39
CA ALA A 102 31.41 13.27 19.08
C ALA A 102 31.77 13.33 17.59
N PHE A 103 30.79 13.14 16.71
CA PHE A 103 31.02 12.96 15.27
C PHE A 103 30.41 14.07 14.42
N GLY A 104 29.56 14.93 14.98
CA GLY A 104 28.85 15.98 14.25
C GLY A 104 27.45 15.56 13.80
N SER A 105 26.71 16.52 13.20
CA SER A 105 25.31 16.35 12.81
C SER A 105 25.04 15.22 11.82
N HIS A 106 26.00 14.91 10.94
CA HIS A 106 25.85 13.85 9.95
C HIS A 106 25.67 12.46 10.57
N MET A 107 26.25 12.23 11.75
CA MET A 107 26.12 10.95 12.45
C MET A 107 24.70 10.73 12.97
N LEU A 108 24.05 11.78 13.46
CA LEU A 108 22.66 11.72 13.92
C LEU A 108 21.73 11.36 12.77
N LEU A 109 21.88 12.01 11.61
CA LEU A 109 21.09 11.69 10.42
C LEU A 109 21.30 10.24 9.98
N ARG A 110 22.55 9.77 9.99
CA ARG A 110 22.87 8.38 9.67
C ARG A 110 22.18 7.40 10.62
N LEU A 111 22.31 7.59 11.93
CA LEU A 111 21.68 6.71 12.93
C LEU A 111 20.15 6.71 12.83
N GLN A 112 19.53 7.85 12.54
CA GLN A 112 18.09 7.93 12.30
C GLN A 112 17.69 7.13 11.06
N THR A 113 18.40 7.32 9.93
CA THR A 113 18.11 6.57 8.70
C THR A 113 18.33 5.06 8.87
N GLU A 114 19.38 4.64 9.58
CA GLU A 114 19.63 3.22 9.87
C GLU A 114 18.48 2.63 10.72
N ARG A 115 18.02 3.35 11.75
CA ARG A 115 16.86 2.93 12.56
C ARG A 115 15.57 2.85 11.73
N GLU A 116 15.31 3.83 10.88
CA GLU A 116 14.13 3.84 10.01
C GLU A 116 14.16 2.68 9.01
N ILE A 117 15.31 2.39 8.39
CA ILE A 117 15.47 1.26 7.47
C ILE A 117 15.23 -0.06 8.20
N CYS A 118 15.80 -0.23 9.40
CA CYS A 118 15.61 -1.43 10.20
C CYS A 118 14.17 -1.60 10.71
N ALA A 119 13.48 -0.49 11.03
CA ALA A 119 12.07 -0.51 11.43
C ALA A 119 11.13 -0.76 10.24
N ALA A 120 11.46 -0.23 9.06
CA ALA A 120 10.69 -0.39 7.82
C ALA A 120 10.90 -1.74 7.15
N ALA A 121 11.94 -2.49 7.53
CA ALA A 121 12.20 -3.85 7.07
C ALA A 121 11.14 -4.82 7.60
N GLN A 122 9.90 -4.70 7.11
CA GLN A 122 8.87 -5.71 7.27
C GLN A 122 9.35 -6.98 6.55
N ARG A 123 9.53 -8.06 7.33
CA ARG A 123 9.73 -9.39 6.76
C ARG A 123 8.49 -9.83 5.97
N LEU A 124 8.66 -10.90 5.19
CA LEU A 124 7.57 -11.55 4.48
C LEU A 124 6.29 -11.63 5.35
N PRO A 125 5.12 -11.27 4.79
CA PRO A 125 3.87 -11.32 5.53
C PRO A 125 3.70 -12.71 6.14
N GLY A 126 3.30 -12.77 7.42
CA GLY A 126 3.04 -14.04 8.11
C GLY A 126 4.17 -14.59 8.97
N LEU A 127 5.31 -13.91 9.10
CA LEU A 127 6.31 -14.19 10.15
C LEU A 127 6.29 -13.10 11.21
N SER A 128 6.36 -13.49 12.49
CA SER A 128 6.66 -12.56 13.58
C SER A 128 8.00 -11.89 13.27
N SER A 129 7.99 -10.57 13.07
CA SER A 129 9.22 -9.82 12.86
C SER A 129 9.91 -9.70 14.20
N SER A 130 10.96 -10.49 14.44
CA SER A 130 11.96 -10.09 15.42
C SER A 130 12.64 -8.85 14.83
N LEU A 131 12.50 -7.70 15.51
CA LEU A 131 13.11 -6.43 15.14
C LEU A 131 14.61 -6.44 15.45
N TRP A 132 15.28 -7.58 15.23
CA TRP A 132 16.63 -7.84 15.67
C TRP A 132 17.64 -6.85 15.11
N GLY A 133 17.48 -6.47 13.83
CA GLY A 133 18.32 -5.42 13.25
C GLY A 133 18.14 -4.06 13.91
N LEU A 134 16.92 -3.73 14.35
CA LEU A 134 16.65 -2.50 15.10
C LEU A 134 17.22 -2.59 16.52
N GLU A 135 17.06 -3.73 17.19
CA GLU A 135 17.62 -4.01 18.52
C GLU A 135 19.15 -3.84 18.53
N THR A 136 19.84 -4.41 17.54
CA THR A 136 21.30 -4.26 17.37
C THR A 136 21.70 -2.81 17.11
N VAL A 137 20.99 -2.07 16.26
CA VAL A 137 21.28 -0.66 16.00
C VAL A 137 21.00 0.22 17.24
N MET A 138 20.08 -0.21 18.10
CA MET A 138 19.79 0.45 19.37
C MET A 138 20.70 -0.01 20.53
N GLY A 139 21.56 -1.02 20.32
CA GLY A 139 22.42 -1.57 21.37
C GLY A 139 21.64 -2.20 22.54
N ILE A 140 20.41 -2.66 22.27
CA ILE A 140 19.56 -3.30 23.28
C ILE A 140 20.06 -4.73 23.55
N ASP A 141 20.64 -5.38 22.54
CA ASP A 141 21.20 -6.73 22.59
C ASP A 141 22.41 -6.87 23.54
N ASP A 142 23.06 -5.76 23.89
CA ASP A 142 24.15 -5.72 24.88
C ASP A 142 23.66 -5.64 26.33
N GLN A 143 22.36 -5.38 26.56
CA GLN A 143 21.78 -5.21 27.88
C GLN A 143 20.96 -6.44 28.28
N ILE A 144 21.28 -7.03 29.44
CA ILE A 144 20.48 -8.13 29.99
C ILE A 144 19.25 -7.54 30.67
N HIS A 145 18.08 -7.83 30.11
CA HIS A 145 16.80 -7.37 30.62
C HIS A 145 16.23 -8.32 31.69
N VAL A 146 15.25 -7.84 32.47
CA VAL A 146 14.66 -8.65 33.56
C VAL A 146 13.89 -9.85 32.99
N GLU A 147 13.34 -9.68 31.80
CA GLU A 147 12.63 -10.66 31.01
C GLU A 147 13.49 -11.89 30.71
N ASP A 148 14.79 -11.67 30.45
CA ASP A 148 15.79 -12.70 30.17
C ASP A 148 16.02 -13.57 31.41
N TYR A 149 16.11 -12.95 32.59
CA TYR A 149 16.22 -13.66 33.87
C TYR A 149 14.95 -14.43 34.24
N LEU A 150 13.78 -13.90 33.89
CA LEU A 150 12.50 -14.53 34.15
C LEU A 150 12.17 -15.65 33.16
N GLY A 151 12.98 -15.84 32.11
CA GLY A 151 12.79 -16.89 31.10
C GLY A 151 11.48 -16.77 30.32
N ARG A 152 10.85 -15.59 30.34
CA ARG A 152 9.63 -15.31 29.56
C ARG A 152 9.92 -15.15 28.08
N GLU A 153 11.17 -14.83 27.76
CA GLU A 153 11.65 -14.67 26.39
C GLU A 153 12.12 -15.98 25.77
N LYS A 154 11.95 -17.13 26.45
CA LYS A 154 11.99 -18.40 25.71
C LYS A 154 10.76 -18.35 24.81
N PRO A 155 10.88 -18.21 23.48
CA PRO A 155 9.73 -18.45 22.65
C PRO A 155 9.36 -19.90 22.98
N GLU A 156 8.22 -20.09 23.64
CA GLU A 156 7.49 -21.34 23.52
C GLU A 156 7.39 -21.53 22.02
N ILE A 157 8.30 -22.35 21.49
CA ILE A 157 8.48 -22.75 20.10
C ILE A 157 7.36 -22.13 19.27
N GLU A 158 7.62 -20.97 18.68
CA GLU A 158 6.63 -20.20 17.90
C GLU A 158 6.24 -20.94 16.60
N GLY A 159 6.42 -22.26 16.57
CA GLY A 159 5.59 -23.23 15.89
C GLY A 159 5.10 -24.25 16.92
N GLY A 160 3.85 -24.11 17.38
CA GLY A 160 3.11 -25.24 17.92
C GLY A 160 3.22 -26.46 17.00
N PRO A 161 2.88 -27.67 17.47
CA PRO A 161 3.19 -28.90 16.74
C PRO A 161 2.69 -28.85 15.29
N LEU A 162 3.66 -28.87 14.35
CA LEU A 162 3.55 -29.36 12.97
C LEU A 162 3.12 -28.43 11.83
N LEU A 163 3.30 -27.11 11.88
CA LEU A 163 3.33 -26.33 10.63
C LEU A 163 4.58 -25.45 10.62
N GLY A 164 5.68 -26.02 10.16
CA GLY A 164 6.94 -25.29 10.01
C GLY A 164 6.76 -24.09 9.10
N VAL A 165 7.59 -23.06 9.28
CA VAL A 165 7.65 -21.86 8.40
C VAL A 165 7.62 -22.24 6.91
N HIS A 166 8.25 -23.36 6.57
CA HIS A 166 8.24 -23.93 5.23
C HIS A 166 6.84 -24.24 4.68
N GLU A 167 5.96 -24.81 5.50
CA GLU A 167 4.60 -25.20 5.11
C GLU A 167 3.66 -23.99 5.01
N ARG A 168 3.87 -22.95 5.82
CA ARG A 168 3.17 -21.67 5.65
C ARG A 168 3.58 -20.99 4.33
N ILE A 169 4.88 -20.96 4.02
CA ILE A 169 5.39 -20.42 2.76
C ILE A 169 4.89 -21.24 1.57
N GLU A 170 4.91 -22.57 1.65
CA GLU A 170 4.42 -23.46 0.59
C GLU A 170 2.93 -23.25 0.32
N ARG A 171 2.12 -23.04 1.38
CA ARG A 171 0.69 -22.76 1.23
C ARG A 171 0.43 -21.41 0.58
N GLU A 172 1.19 -20.38 0.93
CA GLU A 172 1.06 -19.06 0.31
C GLU A 172 1.54 -19.05 -1.15
N MET A 173 2.69 -19.67 -1.44
CA MET A 173 3.18 -19.82 -2.82
C MET A 173 2.22 -20.66 -3.66
N GLY A 174 1.67 -21.74 -3.09
CA GLY A 174 0.69 -22.59 -3.76
C GLY A 174 -0.60 -21.83 -4.09
N GLN A 175 -1.09 -21.00 -3.16
CA GLN A 175 -2.25 -20.13 -3.42
C GLN A 175 -1.97 -19.10 -4.51
N GLN A 176 -0.79 -18.46 -4.49
CA GLN A 176 -0.41 -17.48 -5.51
C GLN A 176 -0.27 -18.13 -6.89
N GLN A 177 0.34 -19.31 -6.97
CA GLN A 177 0.49 -20.06 -8.21
C GLN A 177 -0.87 -20.53 -8.76
N GLN A 178 -1.77 -20.99 -7.89
CA GLN A 178 -3.13 -21.37 -8.28
C GLN A 178 -3.92 -20.16 -8.80
N GLN A 179 -3.76 -18.98 -8.19
CA GLN A 179 -4.39 -17.75 -8.64
C GLN A 179 -3.87 -17.32 -10.02
N GLN A 180 -2.56 -17.50 -10.27
CA GLN A 180 -1.95 -17.21 -11.57
C GLN A 180 -2.46 -18.16 -12.67
N GLN A 181 -2.65 -19.44 -12.35
CA GLN A 181 -3.29 -20.40 -13.28
C GLN A 181 -4.74 -20.02 -13.61
N GLN A 182 -5.53 -19.57 -12.63
CA GLN A 182 -6.91 -19.12 -12.89
C GLN A 182 -6.96 -17.90 -13.83
N GLN A 183 -6.04 -16.94 -13.67
CA GLN A 183 -5.96 -15.80 -14.59
C GLN A 183 -5.63 -16.21 -16.02
N GLN A 184 -4.71 -17.17 -16.21
CA GLN A 184 -4.41 -17.68 -17.55
C GLN A 184 -5.61 -18.37 -18.21
N GLN A 185 -6.38 -19.15 -17.46
CA GLN A 185 -7.60 -19.78 -17.99
C GLN A 185 -8.65 -18.74 -18.41
N GLN A 186 -8.83 -17.67 -17.63
CA GLN A 186 -9.76 -16.59 -18.02
C GLN A 186 -9.32 -15.88 -19.31
N GLN A 187 -8.03 -15.62 -19.49
CA GLN A 187 -7.53 -15.01 -20.72
C GLN A 187 -7.77 -15.90 -21.95
N GLN A 188 -7.57 -17.22 -21.83
CA GLN A 188 -7.84 -18.14 -22.93
C GLN A 188 -9.33 -18.17 -23.31
N GLN A 189 -10.24 -18.14 -22.32
CA GLN A 189 -11.68 -18.06 -22.60
C GLN A 189 -12.06 -16.76 -23.33
N GLN A 190 -11.49 -15.62 -22.94
CA GLN A 190 -11.74 -14.35 -23.63
C GLN A 190 -11.25 -14.37 -25.08
N GLN A 191 -10.08 -14.95 -25.36
CA GLN A 191 -9.59 -15.08 -26.73
C GLN A 191 -10.50 -15.96 -27.59
N GLN A 192 -11.01 -17.08 -27.05
CA GLN A 192 -11.95 -17.92 -27.79
C GLN A 192 -13.27 -17.19 -28.12
N GLN A 193 -13.80 -16.39 -27.19
CA GLN A 193 -15.00 -15.60 -27.46
C GLN A 193 -14.77 -14.55 -28.56
N GLN A 194 -13.62 -13.88 -28.56
CA GLN A 194 -13.28 -12.93 -29.62
C GLN A 194 -13.18 -13.60 -30.99
N GLN A 195 -12.56 -14.79 -31.07
CA GLN A 195 -12.50 -15.53 -32.34
C GLN A 195 -13.89 -15.93 -32.84
N GLN A 196 -14.80 -16.37 -31.96
CA GLN A 196 -16.17 -16.68 -32.36
C GLN A 196 -16.92 -15.44 -32.88
N GLN A 197 -16.75 -14.28 -32.24
CA GLN A 197 -17.36 -13.04 -32.73
C GLN A 197 -16.82 -12.64 -34.10
N GLN A 198 -15.51 -12.78 -34.34
CA GLN A 198 -14.94 -12.49 -35.66
C GLN A 198 -15.48 -13.44 -36.74
N GLN A 199 -15.63 -14.73 -36.43
CA GLN A 199 -16.23 -15.67 -37.37
C GLN A 199 -17.69 -15.34 -37.69
N GLN A 200 -18.49 -14.94 -36.69
CA GLN A 200 -19.86 -14.50 -36.92
C GLN A 200 -19.93 -13.24 -37.80
N GLN A 201 -19.05 -12.26 -37.57
CA GLN A 201 -18.98 -11.08 -38.42
C GLN A 201 -18.59 -11.42 -39.87
N GLN A 202 -17.63 -12.31 -40.07
CA GLN A 202 -17.27 -12.77 -41.42
C GLN A 202 -18.44 -13.48 -42.12
N GLN A 203 -19.18 -14.32 -41.41
CA GLN A 203 -20.37 -14.97 -41.97
C GLN A 203 -21.46 -13.96 -42.35
N GLN A 204 -21.70 -12.94 -41.52
CA GLN A 204 -22.64 -11.87 -41.85
C GLN A 204 -22.21 -11.07 -43.09
N GLN A 205 -20.93 -10.75 -43.21
CA GLN A 205 -20.41 -10.06 -44.39
C GLN A 205 -20.57 -10.90 -45.66
N GLN A 206 -20.31 -12.22 -45.59
CA GLN A 206 -20.53 -13.11 -46.73
C GLN A 206 -22.02 -13.17 -47.13
N GLN A 207 -22.94 -13.23 -46.18
CA GLN A 207 -24.38 -13.20 -46.47
C GLN A 207 -24.80 -11.88 -47.13
N GLN A 208 -24.29 -10.75 -46.67
CA GLN A 208 -24.57 -9.46 -47.31
C GLN A 208 -24.04 -9.39 -48.74
N GLN A 209 -22.83 -9.90 -49.00
CA GLN A 209 -22.30 -9.96 -50.37
C GLN A 209 -23.14 -10.85 -51.28
N GLN A 210 -23.62 -11.99 -50.80
CA GLN A 210 -24.52 -12.85 -51.58
C GLN A 210 -25.84 -12.17 -51.90
N GLN A 211 -26.44 -11.44 -50.95
CA GLN A 211 -27.66 -10.68 -51.20
C GLN A 211 -27.44 -9.58 -52.24
N GLN A 212 -26.31 -8.85 -52.18
CA GLN A 212 -25.99 -7.84 -53.20
C GLN A 212 -25.81 -8.46 -54.59
N GLN A 213 -25.18 -9.63 -54.70
CA GLN A 213 -25.06 -10.33 -55.98
C GLN A 213 -26.42 -10.78 -56.53
N GLN A 214 -27.32 -11.28 -55.67
CA GLN A 214 -28.69 -11.61 -56.07
C GLN A 214 -29.45 -10.38 -56.57
N GLN A 215 -29.38 -9.25 -55.87
CA GLN A 215 -30.01 -8.01 -56.33
C GLN A 215 -29.45 -7.52 -57.66
N GLN A 216 -28.14 -7.63 -57.88
CA GLN A 216 -27.54 -7.31 -59.18
C GLN A 216 -28.04 -8.25 -60.29
N GLN A 217 -28.15 -9.55 -60.02
CA GLN A 217 -28.71 -10.49 -60.99
C GLN A 217 -30.18 -10.20 -61.28
N GLU A 218 -30.98 -9.87 -60.27
CA GLU A 218 -32.38 -9.47 -60.47
C GLU A 218 -32.48 -8.18 -61.29
N GLN A 219 -31.63 -7.18 -61.03
CA GLN A 219 -31.57 -5.97 -61.85
C GLN A 219 -31.14 -6.28 -63.29
N GLN A 220 -30.17 -7.17 -63.50
CA GLN A 220 -29.78 -7.58 -64.85
C GLN A 220 -30.89 -8.35 -65.57
N GLN A 221 -31.63 -9.21 -64.87
CA GLN A 221 -32.79 -9.89 -65.44
C GLN A 221 -33.90 -8.89 -65.77
N GLN A 222 -34.21 -7.95 -64.88
CA GLN A 222 -35.17 -6.89 -65.14
C GLN A 222 -34.74 -6.06 -66.34
N HIS A 223 -33.47 -5.66 -66.40
CA HIS A 223 -32.91 -4.89 -67.53
C HIS A 223 -32.96 -5.70 -68.83
N PHE A 224 -32.67 -7.00 -68.78
CA PHE A 224 -32.76 -7.89 -69.94
C PHE A 224 -34.21 -8.05 -70.42
N VAL A 225 -35.16 -8.22 -69.51
CA VAL A 225 -36.59 -8.27 -69.82
C VAL A 225 -37.07 -6.95 -70.41
N LEU A 226 -36.60 -5.82 -69.89
CA LEU A 226 -36.90 -4.48 -70.41
C LEU A 226 -36.37 -4.28 -71.83
N LEU A 227 -35.13 -4.73 -72.10
CA LEU A 227 -34.54 -4.72 -73.44
C LEU A 227 -35.31 -5.61 -74.42
N GLN A 228 -35.74 -6.80 -74.00
CA GLN A 228 -36.56 -7.68 -74.84
C GLN A 228 -37.91 -7.03 -75.17
N LEU A 229 -38.59 -6.42 -74.19
CA LEU A 229 -39.83 -5.69 -74.42
C LEU A 229 -39.63 -4.52 -75.39
N LEU A 230 -38.55 -3.74 -75.24
CA LEU A 230 -38.19 -2.64 -76.15
C LEU A 230 -37.96 -3.12 -77.60
N LEU A 231 -37.29 -4.26 -77.76
CA LEU A 231 -37.08 -4.90 -79.07
C LEU A 231 -38.39 -5.36 -79.71
N ILE A 232 -39.31 -5.94 -78.92
CA ILE A 232 -40.64 -6.36 -79.40
C ILE A 232 -41.46 -5.15 -79.84
N VAL A 233 -41.50 -4.08 -79.03
CA VAL A 233 -42.21 -2.83 -79.38
C VAL A 233 -41.64 -2.20 -80.65
N SER A 234 -40.31 -2.20 -80.80
CA SER A 234 -39.64 -1.66 -82.01
C SER A 234 -39.99 -2.47 -83.27
N LYS A 235 -40.06 -3.80 -83.17
CA LYS A 235 -40.50 -4.66 -84.28
C LYS A 235 -41.96 -4.44 -84.66
N LEU A 236 -42.85 -4.25 -83.68
CA LEU A 236 -44.26 -3.94 -83.93
C LEU A 236 -44.44 -2.57 -84.61
N SER A 237 -43.64 -1.55 -84.22
CA SER A 237 -43.70 -0.21 -84.82
C SER A 237 -43.20 -0.18 -86.27
N ASN A 238 -42.13 -0.90 -86.60
CA ASN A 238 -41.57 -0.92 -87.96
C ASN A 238 -42.44 -1.69 -88.97
N GLY A 239 -43.34 -2.56 -88.52
CA GLY A 239 -44.24 -3.31 -89.39
C GLY A 239 -45.45 -2.53 -89.95
N CYS A 240 -45.72 -1.30 -89.46
CA CYS A 240 -46.93 -0.56 -89.80
C CYS A 240 -46.77 0.53 -90.89
N CYS A 241 -45.59 0.71 -91.49
CA CYS A 241 -45.32 1.80 -92.45
C CYS A 241 -45.45 1.44 -93.96
N CYS A 242 -46.09 0.33 -94.33
CA CYS A 242 -46.21 -0.10 -95.74
C CYS A 242 -47.64 -0.08 -96.30
N CYS A 243 -48.48 0.89 -95.92
CA CYS A 243 -49.82 1.07 -96.53
C CYS A 243 -49.98 2.48 -97.09
#